data_AF-A0A850PPK1-F1
#
_entry.id   AF-A0A850PPK1-F1
#
_cell.length_a   1.000
_cell.length_b   1.000
_cell.length_c   1.000
_cell.angle_alpha   90.00
_cell.angle_beta   90.00
_cell.angle_gamma   90.00
#
_symmetry.space_group_name_H-M   'P 1'
#
loop_
_entity.id
_entity.type
_entity.pdbx_description
1 polymer ?
#
loop_
_entity_poly.entity_id
_entity_poly.type
_entity_poly.pdbx_seq_one_letter_code
_entity_poly.pdbx_strand_id
1 'polypeptide(L)' 'MTKRAEYTFALYSGSLAEPGDRNPYAGQSLVLAKLWMRGYMRMLRVRIDTGPAMQTYRRARAARDGAANRSTN' A
#
# COMPACT_ATOMS: atom_id res chain seq x y z
N MET A 1 -14.19 -23.24 -9.85
CA MET A 1 -13.85 -21.80 -9.82
C MET A 1 -13.21 -21.46 -11.15
N THR A 2 -13.43 -20.26 -11.73
CA THR A 2 -12.77 -19.89 -13.00
C THR A 2 -11.38 -19.29 -12.72
N LYS A 3 -10.45 -19.36 -13.68
CA LYS A 3 -9.12 -18.71 -13.54
C LYS A 3 -9.22 -17.23 -13.20
N ARG A 4 -10.19 -16.53 -13.80
CA ARG A 4 -10.49 -15.13 -13.48
C ARG A 4 -10.88 -14.97 -12.01
N ALA A 5 -11.75 -15.83 -11.48
CA ALA A 5 -12.16 -15.78 -10.08
C ALA A 5 -10.98 -16.03 -9.13
N GLU A 6 -10.10 -16.99 -9.43
CA GLU A 6 -8.89 -17.25 -8.65
C GLU A 6 -7.94 -16.05 -8.63
N TYR A 7 -7.74 -15.39 -9.77
CA TYR A 7 -6.85 -14.22 -9.87
C TYR A 7 -7.41 -13.03 -9.11
N THR A 8 -8.72 -12.78 -9.23
CA THR A 8 -9.41 -11.75 -8.45
C THR A 8 -9.31 -12.04 -6.96
N PHE A 9 -9.50 -13.30 -6.56
CA PHE A 9 -9.41 -13.69 -5.16
C PHE A 9 -7.99 -13.52 -4.60
N ALA A 10 -6.95 -13.91 -5.33
CA ALA A 10 -5.57 -13.71 -4.91
C ALA A 10 -5.25 -12.20 -4.72
N LEU A 11 -5.66 -11.36 -5.67
CA LEU A 11 -5.48 -9.90 -5.55
C LEU A 11 -6.23 -9.31 -4.35
N TYR A 12 -7.49 -9.73 -4.18
CA TYR A 12 -8.35 -9.22 -3.11
C TYR A 12 -7.85 -9.63 -1.73
N SER A 13 -7.53 -10.91 -1.54
CA SER A 13 -7.00 -11.44 -0.28
C SER A 13 -5.69 -10.75 0.13
N GLY A 14 -4.81 -10.42 -0.81
CA GLY A 14 -3.63 -9.61 -0.52
C GLY A 14 -3.97 -8.21 -0.02
N SER A 15 -5.03 -7.59 -0.55
CA SER A 15 -5.47 -6.25 -0.12
C SER A 15 -6.10 -6.24 1.28
N LEU A 16 -6.51 -7.41 1.78
CA LEU A 16 -7.09 -7.60 3.12
C LEU A 16 -6.09 -8.13 4.15
N ALA A 17 -4.87 -8.47 3.74
CA ALA A 17 -3.87 -9.03 4.64
C ALA A 17 -3.34 -7.99 5.64
N GLU A 18 -2.73 -8.47 6.73
CA GLU A 18 -2.12 -7.66 7.77
C GLU A 18 -0.59 -7.58 7.62
N PRO A 19 0.07 -6.51 8.11
CA PRO A 19 1.51 -6.36 7.99
C PRO A 19 2.24 -7.53 8.66
N GLY A 20 3.07 -8.22 7.88
CA GLY A 20 3.80 -9.40 8.31
C GLY A 20 3.15 -10.72 7.88
N ASP A 21 1.93 -10.69 7.33
CA ASP A 21 1.30 -11.89 6.78
C ASP A 21 2.13 -12.52 5.67
N ARG A 22 2.20 -13.85 5.71
CA ARG A 22 2.90 -14.63 4.68
C ARG A 22 2.00 -14.79 3.46
N ASN A 23 2.60 -14.69 2.27
CA ASN A 23 1.89 -14.93 1.01
C ASN A 23 1.48 -16.41 0.91
N PRO A 24 0.18 -16.74 0.91
CA PRO A 24 -0.28 -18.13 0.94
C PRO A 24 0.02 -18.89 -0.36
N TYR A 25 0.30 -18.18 -1.45
CA TYR A 25 0.59 -18.76 -2.76
C TYR A 25 2.09 -18.93 -3.02
N ALA A 26 2.95 -18.54 -2.07
CA ALA A 26 4.40 -18.71 -2.19
C ALA A 26 4.74 -20.19 -2.37
N GLY A 27 5.51 -20.50 -3.42
CA GLY A 27 5.87 -21.88 -3.78
C GLY A 27 4.75 -22.71 -4.43
N GLN A 28 3.51 -22.20 -4.49
CA GLN A 28 2.38 -22.90 -5.12
C GLN A 28 2.10 -22.38 -6.54
N SER A 29 2.10 -21.05 -6.72
CA SER A 29 1.87 -20.42 -8.02
C SER A 29 2.47 -19.02 -8.08
N LEU A 30 3.39 -18.82 -9.01
CA LEU A 30 4.06 -17.52 -9.20
C LEU A 30 3.05 -16.40 -9.55
N VAL A 31 2.05 -16.71 -10.37
CA VAL A 31 1.05 -15.73 -10.81
C VAL A 31 0.16 -15.30 -9.64
N LEU A 32 -0.35 -16.26 -8.87
CA LEU A 32 -1.18 -15.96 -7.70
C LEU A 32 -0.38 -15.22 -6.63
N ALA A 33 0.87 -15.63 -6.40
CA ALA A 33 1.76 -14.95 -5.46
C ALA A 33 1.99 -13.48 -5.84
N LYS A 34 2.22 -13.17 -7.12
CA LYS A 34 2.37 -11.78 -7.60
C LYS A 34 1.09 -10.97 -7.46
N LEU A 35 -0.07 -11.56 -7.73
CA LEU A 35 -1.35 -10.88 -7.57
C LEU A 35 -1.65 -10.54 -6.11
N TRP A 36 -1.44 -11.51 -5.21
CA TRP A 36 -1.54 -11.28 -3.78
C TRP A 36 -0.59 -10.19 -3.31
N MET A 37 0.69 -10.25 -3.72
CA MET A 37 1.68 -9.24 -3.34
C MET A 37 1.29 -7.84 -3.82
N ARG A 38 0.70 -7.73 -5.03
CA ARG A 38 0.19 -6.45 -5.54
C ARG A 38 -0.92 -5.87 -4.65
N GLY A 39 -1.86 -6.72 -4.20
CA GLY A 39 -2.90 -6.32 -3.25
C GLY A 39 -2.30 -5.85 -1.92
N TYR A 40 -1.38 -6.65 -1.38
CA TYR A 40 -0.69 -6.38 -0.13
C TYR A 40 0.10 -5.06 -0.16
N MET A 41 0.89 -4.82 -1.21
CA MET A 41 1.61 -3.56 -1.39
C MET A 41 0.68 -2.35 -1.52
N ARG A 42 -0.46 -2.50 -2.21
CA ARG A 42 -1.46 -1.44 -2.29
C ARG A 42 -2.01 -1.11 -0.91
N MET A 43 -2.36 -2.12 -0.11
CA MET A 43 -2.83 -1.96 1.26
C MET A 43 -1.76 -1.27 2.13
N LEU A 44 -0.51 -1.74 2.09
CA LEU A 44 0.59 -1.13 2.86
C LEU A 44 0.79 0.34 2.52
N ARG A 45 0.76 0.66 1.22
CA ARG A 45 0.87 2.04 0.75
C ARG A 45 -0.23 2.92 1.33
N VAL A 46 -1.48 2.47 1.29
CA VAL A 46 -2.60 3.21 1.89
C VAL A 46 -2.36 3.44 3.37
N ARG A 47 -2.01 2.40 4.14
CA ARG A 47 -1.76 2.52 5.59
C ARG A 47 -0.63 3.50 5.92
N ILE A 48 0.46 3.47 5.14
CA ILE A 48 1.58 4.41 5.29
C ILE A 48 1.13 5.83 4.94
N ASP A 49 0.43 6.00 3.81
CA ASP A 49 0.07 7.31 3.28
C ASP A 49 -1.04 8.02 4.09
N THR A 50 -1.90 7.27 4.77
CA THR A 50 -3.01 7.82 5.56
C THR A 50 -2.72 7.86 7.07
N GLY A 51 -1.61 7.26 7.50
CA GLY A 51 -1.24 7.19 8.92
C GLY A 51 -0.97 8.55 9.56
N PRO A 52 -1.17 8.70 10.89
CA PRO A 52 -0.94 9.95 11.61
C PRO A 52 0.47 10.53 11.42
N ALA A 53 1.49 9.66 11.39
CA ALA A 53 2.88 10.07 11.16
C ALA A 53 3.05 10.76 9.80
N MET A 54 2.46 10.20 8.74
CA MET A 54 2.52 10.80 7.40
C MET A 54 1.73 12.10 7.32
N GLN A 55 0.58 12.19 8.01
CA GLN A 55 -0.17 13.44 8.12
C GLN A 55 0.64 14.54 8.81
N THR A 56 1.29 14.22 9.94
CA THR A 56 2.18 15.13 10.66
C THR A 56 3.34 15.59 9.78
N TYR A 57 4.00 14.65 9.09
CA TYR A 57 5.07 14.97 8.15
C TYR A 57 4.62 15.92 7.05
N ARG A 58 3.47 15.66 6.41
CA ARG A 58 2.92 16.51 5.34
C ARG A 58 2.56 17.91 5.84
N ARG A 59 1.98 18.04 7.04
CA ARG A 59 1.67 19.34 7.66
C ARG A 59 2.94 20.15 7.93
N ALA A 60 3.96 19.54 8.54
CA ALA A 60 5.23 20.19 8.83
C ALA A 60 5.93 20.65 7.54
N ARG A 61 5.93 19.81 6.51
CA ARG A 61 6.50 20.15 5.19
C ARG A 61 5.77 21.33 4.55
N ALA A 62 4.44 21.32 4.53
CA ALA A 62 3.65 22.42 3.98
C ALA A 62 3.90 23.75 4.71
N ALA A 63 4.03 23.72 6.05
CA ALA A 63 4.36 24.90 6.85
C ALA A 63 5.73 25.49 6.49
N ARG A 64 6.75 24.63 6.33
CA ARG A 64 8.09 25.04 5.90
C ARG A 64 8.09 25.64 4.51
N ASP A 65 7.48 24.97 3.55
CA ASP A 65 7.47 25.40 2.15
C ASP A 65 6.71 26.74 2.00
N GLY A 66 5.63 26.93 2.78
CA GLY A 66 4.92 28.22 2.86
C GLY A 66 5.71 29.33 3.56
N ALA A 67 6.54 29.01 4.55
CA ALA A 67 7.44 29.98 5.20
C ALA A 67 8.57 30.41 4.26
N ALA A 68 9.15 29.48 3.51
CA ALA A 68 10.17 29.78 2.50
C ALA A 68 9.63 30.71 1.41
N ASN A 69 8.41 30.47 0.92
CA ASN A 69 7.80 31.32 -0.12
C ASN A 69 7.50 32.76 0.34
N ARG A 70 7.32 32.98 1.66
CA ARG A 70 7.13 34.32 2.25
C ARG A 70 8.43 35.08 2.51
N SER A 71 9.58 34.40 2.50
CA SER A 71 10.88 35.04 2.73
C SER A 71 11.50 35.61 1.45
N THR A 72 10.98 35.23 0.28
CA THR A 72 11.52 35.59 -1.04
C THR A 72 10.71 36.68 -1.74
N ASN A 73 9.58 37.09 -1.15
CA ASN A 73 8.72 38.20 -1.57
C ASN A 73 8.84 39.35 -0.57
#